data_AF-A0A858X0H1-F1
#
_entry.id   AF-A0A858X0H1-F1
#
_cell.length_a   1.000
_cell.length_b   1.000
_cell.length_c   1.000
_cell.angle_alpha   90.00
_cell.angle_beta   90.00
_cell.angle_gamma   90.00
#
_symmetry.space_group_name_H-M   'P 1'
#
loop_
_entity.id
_entity.type
_entity.pdbx_description
1 polymer ?
#
loop_
_entity_poly.entity_id
_entity_poly.type
_entity_poly.pdbx_seq_one_letter_code
_entity_poly.pdbx_strand_id
1 'polypeptide(L)'
;MTDMRIELQRARRHLDLLEQDATHPLEFLVQKSPTSQPLILRPGYGLRTAHSDVEVEYEQLRGALIDSLRRRVDELTRQLTDIEPGFTLEQLEYGDQTEA
;
A
#
# COMPACT_ATOMS: atom_id res chain seq x y z
N MET A 1 8.19 9.97 15.37
CA MET A 1 6.78 9.64 15.70
C MET A 1 5.84 10.12 14.61
N THR A 2 5.93 11.38 14.15
CA THR A 2 5.16 11.91 13.00
C THR A 2 5.30 11.07 11.73
N ASP A 3 6.53 10.67 11.39
CA ASP A 3 6.79 9.88 10.17
C ASP A 3 6.06 8.52 10.16
N MET A 4 5.94 7.86 11.31
CA MET A 4 5.31 6.55 11.42
C MET A 4 3.78 6.64 11.35
N ARG A 5 3.20 7.72 11.90
CA ARG A 5 1.77 8.03 11.73
C ARG A 5 1.44 8.34 10.27
N ILE A 6 2.28 9.16 9.61
CA ILE A 6 2.15 9.47 8.17
C ILE A 6 2.25 8.18 7.34
N GLU A 7 3.20 7.29 7.66
CA GLU A 7 3.36 6.02 6.95
C GLU A 7 2.13 5.12 7.13
N LEU A 8 1.61 5.00 8.35
CA LEU A 8 0.40 4.23 8.62
C LEU A 8 -0.82 4.80 7.87
N GLN A 9 -0.99 6.12 7.87
CA GLN A 9 -2.06 6.78 7.13
C GLN A 9 -1.97 6.53 5.62
N ARG A 10 -0.77 6.62 5.04
CA ARG A 10 -0.53 6.31 3.62
C ARG A 10 -0.84 4.85 3.30
N ALA A 11 -0.39 3.91 4.15
CA ALA A 11 -0.62 2.48 3.97
C ALA A 11 -2.12 2.15 4.03
N ARG A 12 -2.86 2.72 5.00
CA ARG A 12 -4.32 2.56 5.11
C ARG A 12 -5.04 3.11 3.89
N ARG A 13 -4.74 4.35 3.49
CA ARG A 13 -5.39 4.96 2.33
C ARG A 13 -5.16 4.16 1.04
N HIS A 14 -3.96 3.61 0.87
CA HIS A 14 -3.66 2.76 -0.28
C HIS A 14 -4.42 1.42 -0.21
N LEU A 15 -4.48 0.80 0.96
CA LEU A 15 -5.27 -0.41 1.20
C LEU A 15 -6.75 -0.16 0.88
N ASP A 16 -7.34 0.88 1.44
CA ASP A 16 -8.74 1.25 1.24
C ASP A 16 -9.06 1.43 -0.24
N LEU A 17 -8.19 2.14 -0.95
CA LEU A 17 -8.34 2.39 -2.38
C LEU A 17 -8.27 1.08 -3.19
N LEU A 18 -7.37 0.16 -2.87
CA LEU A 18 -7.32 -1.14 -3.57
C LEU A 18 -8.50 -2.05 -3.22
N GLU A 19 -9.00 -2.00 -1.99
CA GLU A 19 -10.16 -2.80 -1.55
C GLU A 19 -11.47 -2.29 -2.16
N GLN A 20 -11.64 -0.97 -2.26
CA GLN A 20 -12.87 -0.34 -2.76
C GLN A 20 -12.92 -0.24 -4.29
N ASP A 21 -11.78 -0.02 -4.94
CA ASP A 21 -11.68 0.10 -6.40
C ASP A 21 -10.87 -1.07 -6.98
N ALA A 22 -11.58 -2.11 -7.40
CA ALA A 22 -10.99 -3.25 -8.09
C ALA A 22 -10.40 -2.91 -9.47
N THR A 23 -10.63 -1.70 -9.98
CA THR A 23 -10.10 -1.25 -11.26
C THR A 23 -8.85 -0.38 -11.14
N HIS A 24 -8.40 -0.11 -9.91
CA HIS A 24 -7.29 0.78 -9.67
C HIS A 24 -5.98 0.25 -10.29
N PRO A 25 -5.27 1.02 -11.14
CA PRO A 25 -4.00 0.57 -11.71
C PRO A 25 -2.95 0.35 -10.64
N LEU A 26 -2.18 -0.75 -10.75
CA LEU A 26 -1.04 -0.99 -9.87
C LEU A 26 0.20 -0.33 -10.47
N GLU A 27 0.75 0.65 -9.77
CA GLU A 27 1.97 1.34 -10.17
C GLU A 27 3.19 0.79 -9.42
N PHE A 28 4.18 0.31 -10.17
CA PHE A 28 5.41 -0.23 -9.61
C PHE A 28 6.61 0.63 -9.99
N LEU A 29 7.34 1.07 -8.98
CA LEU A 29 8.63 1.72 -9.13
C LEU A 29 9.74 0.68 -9.01
N VAL A 30 10.59 0.58 -10.03
CA VAL A 30 11.75 -0.32 -9.99
C VAL A 30 12.84 0.32 -9.13
N GLN A 31 13.06 -0.22 -7.93
CA GLN A 31 14.12 0.26 -7.04
C GLN A 31 15.50 0.13 -7.71
N LYS A 32 16.38 1.12 -7.47
CA LYS A 32 17.75 1.23 -8.02
C LYS A 32 17.85 1.53 -9.52
N SER A 33 16.73 1.82 -10.20
CA SER A 33 16.73 2.45 -11.51
C SER A 33 15.96 3.77 -11.45
N PRO A 34 16.58 4.85 -10.95
CA PRO A 34 15.89 6.12 -10.69
C PRO A 34 15.37 6.81 -11.97
N THR A 35 15.79 6.34 -13.15
CA THR A 35 15.34 6.84 -14.46
C THR A 35 14.32 5.93 -15.15
N SER A 36 13.98 4.78 -14.56
CA SER A 36 12.97 3.89 -15.13
C SER A 36 11.59 4.49 -14.95
N GLN A 37 10.83 4.52 -16.05
CA GLN A 37 9.41 4.85 -16.00
C GLN A 37 8.68 3.85 -15.10
N PRO A 38 7.68 4.30 -14.32
CA PRO A 38 6.85 3.42 -13.54
C PRO A 38 6.16 2.38 -14.43
N LEU A 39 6.12 1.14 -13.98
CA LEU A 39 5.34 0.09 -14.61
C LEU A 39 3.90 0.19 -14.11
N ILE A 40 2.96 0.41 -15.02
CA ILE A 40 1.54 0.51 -14.70
C ILE A 40 0.84 -0.76 -15.19
N LEU A 41 0.31 -1.56 -14.26
CA LEU A 41 -0.51 -2.73 -14.55
C LEU A 41 -1.99 -2.41 -14.34
N ARG A 42 -2.78 -2.57 -15.40
CA ARG A 42 -4.23 -2.31 -15.37
C ARG A 42 -5.02 -3.63 -15.25
N PRO A 43 -6.30 -3.57 -14.83
CA PRO A 43 -7.18 -4.74 -14.84
C PRO A 43 -7.22 -5.41 -16.23
N GLY A 44 -7.21 -6.74 -16.25
CA GLY A 44 -7.19 -7.53 -17.48
C GLY A 44 -5.81 -7.64 -18.17
N TYR A 45 -4.76 -7.04 -17.59
CA TYR A 45 -3.38 -7.24 -18.02
C TYR A 45 -2.66 -8.20 -17.07
N GLY A 46 -1.65 -8.90 -17.58
CA GLY A 46 -0.74 -9.73 -16.82
C GLY A 46 0.72 -9.36 -17.06
N LEU A 47 1.59 -9.72 -16.12
CA LEU A 47 3.03 -9.66 -16.26
C LEU A 47 3.56 -11.05 -16.61
N ARG A 48 4.16 -11.18 -17.79
CA ARG A 48 4.88 -12.39 -18.18
C ARG A 48 6.37 -12.16 -18.08
N THR A 49 7.12 -13.18 -17.64
CA THR A 49 8.57 -13.10 -17.70
C THR A 49 9.06 -13.17 -19.15
N ALA A 50 10.20 -12.54 -19.45
CA ALA A 50 10.79 -12.61 -20.80
C ALA A 50 11.37 -13.99 -21.14
N HIS A 51 11.56 -14.86 -20.14
CA HIS A 51 12.30 -16.12 -20.27
C HIS A 51 11.47 -17.35 -19.89
N SER A 52 10.16 -17.20 -19.65
CA SER A 52 9.23 -18.30 -19.37
C SER A 52 7.79 -17.92 -19.70
N ASP A 53 6.94 -18.94 -19.83
CA ASP A 53 5.50 -18.76 -20.02
C ASP A 53 4.74 -18.49 -18.71
N VAL A 54 5.45 -18.25 -17.60
CA VAL A 54 4.83 -17.90 -16.33
C VAL A 54 4.27 -16.48 -16.42
N GLU A 55 2.97 -16.37 -16.21
CA GLU A 55 2.22 -15.12 -16.16
C GLU A 55 1.69 -14.90 -14.75
N VAL A 56 1.72 -13.64 -14.31
CA VAL A 56 1.09 -13.19 -13.08
C VAL A 56 0.03 -12.16 -13.45
N GLU A 57 -1.23 -12.49 -13.21
CA GLU A 57 -2.36 -11.64 -13.55
C GLU A 57 -2.51 -10.48 -12.58
N TYR A 58 -3.13 -9.39 -13.05
CA TYR A 58 -3.46 -8.22 -12.24
C TYR A 58 -4.15 -8.59 -10.91
N GLU A 59 -5.15 -9.47 -10.93
CA GLU A 59 -5.90 -9.81 -9.71
C GLU A 59 -5.04 -10.55 -8.67
N GLN A 60 -4.09 -11.37 -9.13
CA GLN A 60 -3.16 -12.06 -8.24
C GLN A 60 -2.21 -11.06 -7.57
N LEU A 61 -1.70 -10.09 -8.33
CA LEU A 61 -0.84 -9.03 -7.79
C LEU A 61 -1.62 -8.10 -6.87
N ARG A 62 -2.85 -7.71 -7.23
CA ARG A 62 -3.72 -6.89 -6.40
C ARG A 62 -3.98 -7.58 -5.06
N GLY A 63 -4.34 -8.87 -5.08
CA GLY A 63 -4.54 -9.66 -3.86
C GLY A 63 -3.28 -9.72 -2.99
N ALA A 64 -2.12 -9.98 -3.60
CA ALA A 64 -0.85 -10.01 -2.88
C ALA A 64 -0.47 -8.65 -2.28
N LEU A 65 -0.75 -7.54 -2.97
CA LEU A 65 -0.53 -6.19 -2.46
C LEU A 65 -1.47 -5.85 -1.31
N ILE A 66 -2.76 -6.18 -1.42
CA ILE A 66 -3.73 -6.01 -0.33
C ILE A 66 -3.25 -6.76 0.92
N ASP A 67 -2.85 -8.02 0.79
CA ASP A 67 -2.35 -8.81 1.91
C ASP A 67 -1.07 -8.23 2.52
N SER A 68 -0.16 -7.73 1.68
CA SER A 68 1.06 -7.05 2.13
C SER A 68 0.74 -5.75 2.90
N LEU A 69 -0.18 -4.94 2.37
CA LEU A 69 -0.62 -3.69 2.99
C LEU A 69 -1.32 -3.94 4.33
N ARG A 70 -2.21 -4.94 4.42
CA ARG A 70 -2.84 -5.34 5.69
C ARG A 70 -1.80 -5.67 6.76
N ARG A 71 -0.81 -6.50 6.43
CA ARG A 71 0.27 -6.84 7.37
C ARG A 71 1.09 -5.61 7.77
N ARG A 72 1.37 -4.69 6.84
CA ARG A 72 2.11 -3.45 7.13
C ARG A 72 1.32 -2.53 8.06
N VAL A 73 0.02 -2.38 7.82
CA VAL A 73 -0.89 -1.63 8.69
C VAL A 73 -0.88 -2.23 10.10
N ASP A 74 -1.02 -3.54 10.24
CA ASP A 74 -0.99 -4.23 11.54
C ASP A 74 0.35 -4.09 12.26
N GLU A 75 1.46 -4.15 11.52
CA GLU A 75 2.81 -3.94 12.07
C GLU A 75 2.98 -2.50 12.59
N LEU A 76 2.68 -1.51 11.77
CA LEU A 76 2.80 -0.09 12.12
C LEU A 76 1.87 0.28 13.29
N THR A 77 0.66 -0.28 13.32
CA THR A 77 -0.29 -0.06 14.42
C THR A 77 0.24 -0.62 15.73
N ARG A 78 0.81 -1.84 15.73
CA ARG A 78 1.44 -2.42 16.92
C ARG A 78 2.63 -1.59 17.39
N GLN A 79 3.51 -1.20 16.47
CA GLN A 79 4.66 -0.35 16.79
C GLN A 79 4.24 1.01 17.38
N LEU A 80 3.17 1.63 16.86
CA LEU A 80 2.65 2.88 17.42
C LEU A 80 2.05 2.67 18.81
N THR A 81 1.32 1.59 19.02
CA THR A 81 0.71 1.26 20.32
C THR A 81 1.77 0.99 21.40
N ASP A 82 2.88 0.35 21.02
CA ASP A 82 4.00 0.07 21.94
C ASP A 82 4.75 1.35 22.34
N ILE A 83 4.88 2.32 21.42
CA ILE A 83 5.57 3.59 21.66
C ILE A 83 4.66 4.61 22.34
N GLU A 84 3.37 4.60 22.00
CA GLU A 84 2.35 5.50 22.50
C GLU A 84 1.16 4.69 23.05
N PRO A 85 1.22 4.31 24.34
CA PRO A 85 0.16 3.54 24.97
C PRO A 85 -1.17 4.29 24.92
N GLY A 86 -2.17 3.70 24.27
CA GLY A 86 -3.47 4.34 24.03
C GLY A 86 -3.62 4.94 22.64
N PHE A 87 -2.63 4.76 21.74
CA PHE A 87 -2.83 5.00 20.32
C PHE A 87 -3.96 4.11 19.78
N THR A 88 -4.94 4.73 19.12
CA THR A 88 -5.98 4.00 18.37
C THR A 88 -6.00 4.45 16.93
N LEU A 89 -6.46 3.57 16.04
CA LEU A 89 -6.60 3.90 14.62
C LEU A 89 -7.55 5.09 14.38
N GLU A 90 -8.47 5.35 15.31
CA GLU A 90 -9.42 6.47 15.26
C GLU A 90 -8.71 7.82 15.43
N GLN A 91 -7.60 7.87 16.18
CA GLN A 91 -6.83 9.10 16.38
C GLN A 91 -6.15 9.59 15.10
N LEU A 92 -5.90 8.72 14.12
CA LEU A 92 -5.40 9.12 12.81
C LEU A 92 -6.43 9.88 11.98
N GLU A 93 -7.72 9.63 12.19
CA GLU A 93 -8.80 10.28 11.43
C GLU A 93 -9.06 11.70 11.94
N TYR A 94 -8.77 11.98 13.21
CA TYR A 94 -8.92 13.31 13.82
C TYR A 94 -7.68 14.22 13.69
N GLY A 95 -6.48 13.65 13.48
CA GLY A 95 -5.23 14.42 13.35
C GLY A 95 -5.15 15.33 12.12
N ASP A 96 -6.03 15.14 11.13
CA ASP A 96 -6.09 15.90 9.88
C ASP A 96 -6.84 17.24 10.01
N GLN A 97 -7.54 17.49 11.13
CA GLN A 97 -8.38 18.69 11.32
C GLN A 97 -7.73 19.85 12.11
N THR A 98 -6.50 19.70 12.60
CA THR A 98 -5.87 20.72 13.48
C THR A 98 -4.81 21.60 12.84
N GLU A 99 -4.61 21.54 11.52
CA GLU A 99 -3.83 22.57 10.79
C GLU A 99 -4.78 23.46 9.97
N ALA A 100 -5.37 24.44 10.64
CA ALA A 100 -6.11 25.57 10.07
C ALA A 100 -5.35 26.88 10.32
#